data_AF-A0A521WCY1-F1
#
_entry.id   AF-A0A521WCY1-F1
#
_cell.length_a   1.000
_cell.length_b   1.000
_cell.length_c   1.000
_cell.angle_alpha   90.00
_cell.angle_beta   90.00
_cell.angle_gamma   90.00
#
_symmetry.space_group_name_H-M   'P 1'
#
loop_
_entity.id
_entity.type
_entity.pdbx_description
1 polymer ?
#
loop_
_entity_poly.entity_id
_entity_poly.type
_entity_poly.pdbx_seq_one_letter_code
_entity_poly.pdbx_strand_id
1 'polypeptide(L)'
;MKIRMPYVVLAVAGTALIAAACGGSSKSASATPKTAATQASVKAPASATQAAAAASTATPAMMPMQPGAENMKVAITAPANDAKITANEVTLDVAATGFDLSCDLAGKPVQAGKGHYHVEIDKSLVDMYCTPQARVSLQNVKPGTHTLTVVPAQDDHAEVHE
;
A
#
# COMPACT_ATOMS: atom_id res chain seq x y z
N MET A 1 9.65 -8.51 -12.62
CA MET A 1 9.53 -9.95 -12.31
C MET A 1 8.07 -10.38 -12.41
N LYS A 2 7.76 -11.61 -12.85
CA LYS A 2 6.38 -12.14 -12.85
C LYS A 2 6.13 -13.09 -11.68
N ILE A 3 4.93 -13.07 -11.12
CA ILE A 3 4.42 -14.06 -10.16
C ILE A 3 3.07 -14.59 -10.61
N ARG A 4 2.70 -15.78 -10.13
CA ARG A 4 1.42 -16.43 -10.42
C ARG A 4 0.62 -16.65 -9.14
N MET A 5 -0.54 -16.01 -9.04
CA MET A 5 -1.50 -16.25 -7.97
C MET A 5 -2.56 -17.24 -8.48
N PRO A 6 -2.65 -18.46 -7.91
CA PRO A 6 -3.65 -19.42 -8.32
C PRO A 6 -5.04 -18.97 -7.86
N TYR A 7 -6.06 -19.42 -8.59
CA TYR A 7 -7.42 -19.40 -8.06
C TYR A 7 -7.49 -20.33 -6.85
N VAL A 8 -7.79 -19.78 -5.68
CA VAL A 8 -8.16 -20.59 -4.52
C VAL A 8 -9.60 -21.01 -4.74
N VAL A 9 -9.79 -22.20 -5.31
CA VAL A 9 -11.10 -22.87 -5.24
C VAL A 9 -11.26 -23.32 -3.79
N LEU A 10 -12.00 -22.54 -3.00
CA LEU A 10 -12.50 -23.00 -1.71
C LEU A 10 -13.42 -24.19 -1.98
N ALA A 11 -12.86 -25.39 -2.01
CA ALA A 11 -13.63 -26.62 -1.96
C ALA A 11 -14.31 -26.63 -0.58
N VAL A 12 -15.56 -26.17 -0.53
CA VAL A 12 -16.41 -26.31 0.65
C VAL A 12 -16.70 -27.80 0.79
N ALA A 13 -15.84 -28.50 1.53
CA ALA A 13 -16.13 -29.85 2.00
C ALA A 13 -17.29 -29.73 3.00
N GLY A 14 -18.50 -29.90 2.48
CA GLY A 14 -19.73 -29.93 3.27
C GLY A 14 -19.67 -31.06 4.28
N THR A 15 -19.25 -30.74 5.51
CA THR A 15 -19.35 -31.65 6.64
C THR A 15 -20.72 -31.44 7.25
N ALA A 16 -21.65 -32.35 6.94
CA ALA A 16 -22.98 -32.36 7.53
C ALA A 16 -22.87 -32.65 9.04
N LEU A 17 -22.98 -31.61 9.86
CA LEU A 17 -23.16 -31.73 11.30
C LEU A 17 -24.66 -31.93 11.59
N ILE A 18 -25.02 -33.13 12.02
CA ILE A 18 -26.35 -33.45 12.55
C ILE A 18 -26.49 -32.76 13.91
N ALA A 19 -27.48 -31.88 14.02
CA ALA A 19 -27.87 -31.20 15.25
C ALA A 19 -28.66 -32.14 16.16
N ALA A 20 -28.28 -32.22 17.44
CA ALA A 20 -29.14 -32.69 18.52
C ALA A 20 -29.39 -31.52 19.48
N ALA A 21 -30.66 -31.08 19.54
CA ALA A 21 -31.13 -29.99 20.37
C ALA A 21 -31.89 -30.53 21.59
N CYS A 22 -31.60 -29.97 22.77
CA CYS A 22 -32.43 -29.81 23.98
C CYS A 22 -31.64 -28.79 24.82
N GLY A 23 -32.10 -27.66 25.32
CA GLY A 23 -33.42 -27.15 25.70
C GLY A 23 -33.19 -26.40 27.02
N GLY A 24 -33.59 -25.12 27.14
CA GLY A 24 -33.41 -24.38 28.39
C GLY A 24 -33.59 -22.87 28.29
N SER A 25 -34.83 -22.41 28.50
CA SER A 25 -35.23 -21.01 28.63
C SER A 25 -34.88 -20.44 30.01
N SER A 26 -34.45 -19.17 30.08
CA SER A 26 -34.70 -18.27 31.22
C SER A 26 -34.49 -16.79 30.86
N LYS A 27 -35.51 -15.99 31.19
CA LYS A 27 -35.59 -14.52 31.18
C LYS A 27 -34.56 -13.87 32.13
N SER A 28 -34.08 -12.66 31.85
CA SER A 28 -34.49 -11.42 32.57
C SER A 28 -33.68 -10.16 32.21
N ALA A 29 -34.41 -9.04 32.22
CA ALA A 29 -34.05 -7.63 32.51
C ALA A 29 -32.87 -6.98 31.73
N SER A 30 -33.10 -5.99 30.86
CA SER A 30 -33.54 -4.60 31.09
C SER A 30 -32.53 -3.74 31.86
N ALA A 31 -31.79 -2.89 31.13
CA ALA A 31 -31.35 -1.58 31.60
C ALA A 31 -30.92 -0.71 30.40
N THR A 32 -31.74 0.31 30.12
CA THR A 32 -31.47 1.39 29.17
C THR A 32 -30.65 2.49 29.86
N PRO A 33 -29.63 3.07 29.20
CA PRO A 33 -29.25 4.45 29.48
C PRO A 33 -29.78 5.38 28.38
N LYS A 34 -30.71 6.27 28.76
CA LYS A 34 -31.01 7.49 28.04
C LYS A 34 -29.85 8.46 28.26
N THR A 35 -29.19 8.88 27.18
CA THR A 35 -28.46 10.16 27.18
C THR A 35 -28.93 10.97 25.99
N ALA A 36 -29.68 12.03 26.31
CA ALA A 36 -30.14 13.03 25.37
C ALA A 36 -28.95 13.94 25.01
N ALA A 37 -28.63 14.03 23.73
CA ALA A 37 -27.76 15.08 23.19
C ALA A 37 -28.61 16.07 22.39
N THR A 38 -28.78 17.25 22.98
CA THR A 38 -29.44 18.42 22.43
C THR A 38 -28.73 18.89 21.17
N GLN A 39 -29.41 18.84 20.01
CA GLN A 39 -28.94 19.50 18.78
C GLN A 39 -29.26 20.99 18.86
N ALA A 40 -28.25 21.81 19.13
CA ALA A 40 -28.33 23.26 19.01
C ALA A 40 -27.94 23.66 17.58
N SER A 41 -28.91 24.23 16.86
CA SER A 41 -28.76 24.80 15.53
C SER A 41 -27.94 26.08 15.58
N VAL A 42 -26.67 26.03 15.15
CA VAL A 42 -25.87 27.23 14.89
C VAL A 42 -26.10 27.71 13.45
N LYS A 43 -26.68 28.90 13.39
CA LYS A 43 -26.89 29.74 12.21
C LYS A 43 -25.52 30.17 11.64
N ALA A 44 -25.18 29.69 10.44
CA ALA A 44 -23.99 30.14 9.71
C ALA A 44 -24.20 31.55 9.13
N PRO A 45 -23.28 32.50 9.28
CA PRO A 45 -23.25 33.69 8.45
C PRO A 45 -22.50 33.43 7.14
N ALA A 46 -23.01 34.08 6.10
CA ALA A 46 -22.51 34.10 4.75
C ALA A 46 -21.16 34.85 4.62
N SER A 47 -20.56 34.65 3.44
CA SER A 47 -19.52 35.46 2.77
C SER A 47 -18.06 35.01 3.00
N ALA A 48 -17.60 34.16 2.07
CA ALA A 48 -16.22 34.17 1.62
C ALA A 48 -16.21 34.29 0.10
N THR A 49 -15.72 35.44 -0.37
CA THR A 49 -15.49 35.80 -1.76
C THR A 49 -14.63 34.73 -2.44
N GLN A 50 -15.17 34.09 -3.47
CA GLN A 50 -14.46 33.10 -4.28
C GLN A 50 -13.51 33.85 -5.22
N ALA A 51 -12.29 34.10 -4.76
CA ALA A 51 -11.21 34.56 -5.63
C ALA A 51 -10.83 33.40 -6.55
N ALA A 52 -11.04 33.60 -7.85
CA ALA A 52 -10.57 32.69 -8.88
C ALA A 52 -9.04 32.61 -8.81
N ALA A 53 -8.54 31.51 -8.24
CA ALA A 53 -7.13 31.16 -8.36
C ALA A 53 -6.84 30.92 -9.85
N ALA A 54 -6.02 31.79 -10.42
CA ALA A 54 -5.46 31.60 -11.74
C ALA A 54 -4.83 30.20 -11.79
N ALA A 55 -5.35 29.35 -12.67
CA ALA A 55 -4.76 28.06 -12.97
C ALA A 55 -3.35 28.31 -13.50
N SER A 56 -2.37 28.18 -12.61
CA SER A 56 -0.98 28.10 -12.99
C SER A 56 -0.85 26.85 -13.83
N THR A 57 -0.62 27.03 -15.13
CA THR A 57 -0.12 25.99 -16.02
C THR A 57 1.29 25.64 -15.58
N ALA A 58 1.42 25.02 -14.42
CA ALA A 58 2.66 24.41 -13.98
C ALA A 58 2.91 23.27 -14.96
N THR A 59 3.87 23.49 -15.86
CA THR A 59 4.60 22.39 -16.48
C THR A 59 5.00 21.44 -15.35
N PRO A 60 4.80 20.12 -15.45
CA PRO A 60 5.23 19.20 -14.41
C PRO A 60 6.71 19.48 -14.13
N ALA A 61 7.00 20.06 -12.96
CA ALA A 61 8.36 20.30 -12.56
C ALA A 61 8.96 18.92 -12.34
N MET A 62 9.81 18.47 -13.27
CA MET A 62 10.63 17.29 -13.05
C MET A 62 11.45 17.58 -11.79
N MET A 63 11.22 16.80 -10.73
CA MET A 63 11.97 16.96 -9.48
C MET A 63 13.46 16.79 -9.80
N PRO A 64 14.33 17.64 -9.25
CA PRO A 64 15.75 17.59 -9.54
C PRO A 64 16.34 16.28 -9.02
N MET A 65 17.08 15.55 -9.86
CA MET A 65 17.74 14.33 -9.43
C MET A 65 18.98 14.64 -8.59
N GLN A 66 19.23 13.86 -7.53
CA GLN A 66 20.51 13.88 -6.83
C GLN A 66 21.69 13.55 -7.76
N PRO A 67 22.88 14.13 -7.52
CA PRO A 67 24.12 13.62 -8.10
C PRO A 67 24.28 12.13 -7.81
N GLY A 68 24.58 11.34 -8.84
CA GLY A 68 24.75 9.89 -8.71
C GLY A 68 23.45 9.09 -8.76
N ALA A 69 22.29 9.72 -8.92
CA ALA A 69 21.00 9.04 -9.07
C ALA A 69 21.03 7.99 -10.18
N GLU A 70 21.73 8.24 -11.28
CA GLU A 70 21.90 7.31 -12.40
C GLU A 70 22.54 5.97 -12.00
N ASN A 71 23.25 5.92 -10.87
CA ASN A 71 23.88 4.71 -10.34
C ASN A 71 22.98 3.97 -9.35
N MET A 72 21.84 4.55 -8.94
CA MET A 72 20.86 3.88 -8.09
C MET A 72 20.20 2.76 -8.87
N LYS A 73 20.26 1.56 -8.32
CA LYS A 73 19.73 0.33 -8.94
C LYS A 73 19.07 -0.51 -7.87
N VAL A 74 17.94 -1.12 -8.20
CA VAL A 74 17.31 -2.15 -7.40
C VAL A 74 16.93 -3.36 -8.25
N ALA A 75 17.08 -4.55 -7.68
CA ALA A 75 16.70 -5.79 -8.34
C ALA A 75 16.03 -6.74 -7.35
N ILE A 76 14.90 -7.32 -7.76
CA ILE A 76 14.27 -8.41 -7.01
C ILE A 76 15.13 -9.66 -7.19
N THR A 77 15.67 -10.20 -6.09
CA THR A 77 16.47 -11.43 -6.05
C THR A 77 15.66 -12.64 -5.58
N ALA A 78 14.58 -12.41 -4.83
CA ALA A 78 13.58 -13.41 -4.50
C ALA A 78 12.17 -12.78 -4.44
N PRO A 79 11.10 -13.53 -4.74
CA PRO A 79 11.10 -14.91 -5.20
C PRO A 79 11.69 -15.07 -6.62
N ALA A 80 11.81 -16.30 -7.12
CA ALA A 80 12.19 -16.51 -8.51
C ALA A 80 11.09 -16.02 -9.47
N ASN A 81 11.47 -15.66 -10.70
CA ASN A 81 10.50 -15.34 -11.74
C ASN A 81 9.52 -16.52 -11.98
N ASP A 82 8.25 -16.19 -12.25
CA ASP A 82 7.13 -17.12 -12.37
C ASP A 82 6.78 -17.90 -11.08
N ALA A 83 7.29 -17.49 -9.91
CA ALA A 83 6.94 -18.10 -8.64
C ALA A 83 5.43 -18.12 -8.40
N LYS A 84 4.95 -19.27 -7.90
CA LYS A 84 3.56 -19.45 -7.50
C LYS A 84 3.35 -18.95 -6.08
N ILE A 85 2.51 -17.93 -5.91
CA ILE A 85 2.20 -17.34 -4.61
C ILE A 85 0.76 -17.69 -4.22
N THR A 86 0.57 -18.44 -3.14
CA THR A 86 -0.75 -18.87 -2.65
C THR A 86 -1.27 -18.05 -1.47
N ALA A 87 -0.44 -17.16 -0.91
CA ALA A 87 -0.78 -16.33 0.23
C ALA A 87 -1.26 -14.94 -0.22
N ASN A 88 -1.86 -14.19 0.72
CA ASN A 88 -2.24 -12.78 0.53
C ASN A 88 -1.08 -11.80 0.76
N GLU A 89 0.16 -12.30 0.75
CA GLU A 89 1.38 -11.53 0.90
C GLU A 89 2.48 -12.24 0.10
N VAL A 90 3.42 -11.46 -0.44
CA VAL A 90 4.69 -11.95 -0.96
C VAL A 90 5.83 -11.22 -0.27
N THR A 91 6.84 -11.97 0.19
CA THR A 91 8.10 -11.38 0.66
C THR A 91 9.06 -11.29 -0.51
N LEU A 92 9.57 -10.09 -0.79
CA LEU A 92 10.62 -9.85 -1.77
C LEU A 92 11.95 -9.70 -1.06
N ASP A 93 12.99 -10.31 -1.61
CA ASP A 93 14.37 -9.92 -1.33
C ASP A 93 14.80 -8.98 -2.46
N VAL A 94 15.34 -7.83 -2.10
CA VAL A 94 15.72 -6.74 -3.02
C VAL A 94 17.16 -6.34 -2.75
N ALA A 95 17.98 -6.43 -3.78
CA ALA A 95 19.34 -5.89 -3.77
C ALA A 95 19.29 -4.42 -4.21
N ALA A 96 19.82 -3.52 -3.38
CA ALA A 96 20.06 -2.13 -3.72
C ALA A 96 21.55 -1.91 -4.01
N THR A 97 21.87 -1.09 -5.00
CA THR A 97 23.26 -0.76 -5.37
C THR A 97 23.34 0.71 -5.76
N GLY A 98 24.43 1.38 -5.38
CA GLY A 98 24.68 2.79 -5.68
C GLY A 98 24.06 3.79 -4.70
N PHE A 99 23.36 3.33 -3.66
CA PHE A 99 22.80 4.15 -2.58
C PHE A 99 22.53 3.32 -1.33
N ASP A 100 22.38 3.98 -0.19
CA ASP A 100 21.92 3.37 1.05
C ASP A 100 20.42 3.57 1.22
N LEU A 101 19.72 2.52 1.63
CA LEU A 101 18.30 2.57 1.95
C LEU A 101 18.07 3.35 3.27
N SER A 102 17.17 4.33 3.24
CA SER A 102 16.87 5.23 4.36
C SER A 102 15.37 5.55 4.42
N CYS A 103 14.66 5.03 5.43
CA CYS A 103 13.23 5.34 5.62
C CYS A 103 12.98 6.64 6.38
N ASP A 104 13.92 7.02 7.24
CA ASP A 104 13.85 8.24 8.03
C ASP A 104 13.95 9.50 7.18
N LEU A 105 14.41 9.40 5.92
CA LEU A 105 14.54 10.49 4.97
C LEU A 105 13.39 10.55 3.94
N ALA A 106 12.51 9.56 3.87
CA ALA A 106 11.37 9.61 2.96
C ALA A 106 10.48 10.85 3.21
N GLY A 107 10.12 11.55 2.13
CA GLY A 107 9.41 12.82 2.12
C GLY A 107 10.24 14.05 2.51
N LYS A 108 11.58 13.93 2.62
CA LYS A 108 12.48 15.03 2.99
C LYS A 108 13.25 15.55 1.77
N PRO A 109 13.95 16.70 1.89
CA PRO A 109 14.87 17.13 0.86
C PRO A 109 15.90 16.05 0.53
N VAL A 110 16.16 15.90 -0.76
CA VAL A 110 17.09 14.92 -1.32
C VAL A 110 18.47 14.98 -0.67
N GLN A 111 18.96 13.83 -0.20
CA GLN A 111 20.32 13.64 0.28
C GLN A 111 21.10 12.67 -0.62
N ALA A 112 22.21 13.13 -1.18
CA ALA A 112 23.05 12.36 -2.10
C ALA A 112 23.40 10.95 -1.55
N GLY A 113 23.15 9.92 -2.35
CA GLY A 113 23.44 8.53 -2.01
C GLY A 113 22.49 7.92 -0.98
N LYS A 114 21.33 8.54 -0.75
CA LYS A 114 20.25 8.04 0.09
C LYS A 114 18.97 7.92 -0.74
N GLY A 115 18.08 7.05 -0.28
CA GLY A 115 16.79 6.86 -0.89
C GLY A 115 16.10 5.60 -0.40
N HIS A 116 15.11 5.17 -1.15
CA HIS A 116 14.34 3.95 -0.92
C HIS A 116 13.94 3.36 -2.27
N TYR A 117 13.07 2.35 -2.28
CA TYR A 117 12.48 1.87 -3.52
C TYR A 117 10.99 1.72 -3.39
N HIS A 118 10.32 1.95 -4.50
CA HIS A 118 8.90 1.67 -4.68
C HIS A 118 8.73 0.24 -5.16
N VAL A 119 7.71 -0.44 -4.64
CA VAL A 119 7.23 -1.69 -5.20
C VAL A 119 5.92 -1.41 -5.92
N GLU A 120 5.82 -1.90 -7.14
CA GLU A 120 4.60 -1.83 -7.94
C GLU A 120 4.08 -3.23 -8.27
N ILE A 121 2.76 -3.36 -8.31
CA ILE A 121 2.05 -4.50 -8.91
C ILE A 121 1.36 -3.98 -10.16
N ASP A 122 1.69 -4.55 -11.32
CA ASP A 122 1.13 -4.18 -12.62
C ASP A 122 1.17 -2.67 -12.88
N LYS A 123 2.31 -2.04 -12.57
CA LYS A 123 2.58 -0.58 -12.67
C LYS A 123 1.75 0.29 -11.74
N SER A 124 1.11 -0.31 -10.74
CA SER A 124 0.44 0.43 -9.67
C SER A 124 1.33 0.38 -8.43
N LEU A 125 1.72 1.55 -7.93
CA LEU A 125 2.45 1.67 -6.67
C LEU A 125 1.67 0.99 -5.54
N VAL A 126 2.35 0.11 -4.81
CA VAL A 126 1.80 -0.55 -3.62
C VAL A 126 2.28 0.18 -2.37
N ASP A 127 3.59 0.28 -2.21
CA ASP A 127 4.24 0.91 -1.06
C ASP A 127 5.71 1.22 -1.39
N MET A 128 6.37 1.90 -0.46
CA MET A 128 7.81 2.11 -0.45
C MET A 128 8.49 1.24 0.62
N TYR A 129 9.74 0.89 0.39
CA TYR A 129 10.54 0.09 1.31
C TYR A 129 11.99 0.60 1.34
N CYS A 130 12.59 0.50 2.52
CA CYS A 130 13.98 0.90 2.74
C CYS A 130 14.75 -0.15 3.55
N THR A 131 14.37 -1.41 3.37
CA THR A 131 15.20 -2.55 3.80
C THR A 131 15.34 -3.55 2.65
N PRO A 132 16.33 -4.44 2.69
CA PRO A 132 16.49 -5.48 1.67
C PRO A 132 15.31 -6.46 1.58
N GLN A 133 14.41 -6.50 2.57
CA GLN A 133 13.22 -7.34 2.54
C GLN A 133 11.94 -6.51 2.53
N ALA A 134 11.06 -6.74 1.56
CA ALA A 134 9.76 -6.10 1.45
C ALA A 134 8.63 -7.12 1.63
N ARG A 135 7.72 -6.88 2.57
CA ARG A 135 6.46 -7.63 2.68
C ARG A 135 5.38 -6.88 1.92
N VAL A 136 5.00 -7.43 0.78
CA VAL A 136 4.07 -6.80 -0.16
C VAL A 136 2.71 -7.47 -0.01
N SER A 137 1.70 -6.68 0.37
CA SER A 137 0.32 -7.15 0.46
C SER A 137 -0.19 -7.51 -0.94
N LEU A 138 -0.83 -8.68 -1.03
CA LEU A 138 -1.58 -9.13 -2.21
C LEU A 138 -3.08 -9.16 -1.92
N GLN A 139 -3.53 -8.50 -0.85
CA GLN A 139 -4.95 -8.34 -0.58
C GLN A 139 -5.61 -7.62 -1.75
N ASN A 140 -6.75 -8.14 -2.19
CA ASN A 140 -7.52 -7.62 -3.31
C ASN A 140 -6.80 -7.67 -4.68
N VAL A 141 -5.63 -8.30 -4.77
CA VAL A 141 -5.02 -8.68 -6.06
C VAL A 141 -5.80 -9.88 -6.59
N LYS A 142 -6.31 -9.75 -7.82
CA LYS A 142 -7.07 -10.83 -8.47
C LYS A 142 -6.16 -12.05 -8.68
N PRO A 143 -6.67 -13.28 -8.65
CA PRO A 143 -5.89 -14.42 -9.12
C PRO A 143 -5.46 -14.23 -10.59
N GLY A 144 -4.25 -14.63 -10.94
CA GLY A 144 -3.67 -14.40 -12.26
C GLY A 144 -2.15 -14.29 -12.27
N THR A 145 -1.61 -13.91 -13.42
CA THR A 145 -0.19 -13.53 -13.55
C THR A 145 -0.06 -12.03 -13.31
N HIS A 146 0.83 -11.64 -12.41
CA HIS A 146 1.10 -10.24 -12.07
C HIS A 146 2.57 -9.92 -12.29
N THR A 147 2.85 -8.67 -12.61
CA THR A 147 4.22 -8.15 -12.70
C THR A 147 4.54 -7.36 -11.45
N LEU A 148 5.56 -7.80 -10.72
CA LEU A 148 6.20 -7.02 -9.67
C LEU A 148 7.36 -6.23 -10.25
N THR A 149 7.39 -4.93 -9.96
CA THR A 149 8.48 -4.01 -10.32
C THR A 149 9.02 -3.38 -9.04
N VAL A 150 10.33 -3.18 -8.99
CA VAL A 150 10.97 -2.32 -7.99
C VAL A 150 11.61 -1.15 -8.71
N VAL A 151 11.43 0.07 -8.19
CA VAL A 151 11.97 1.30 -8.78
C VAL A 151 12.73 2.05 -7.69
N PRO A 152 14.03 2.40 -7.87
CA PRO A 152 14.72 3.24 -6.90
C PRO A 152 14.04 4.61 -6.84
N ALA A 153 13.98 5.21 -5.65
CA ALA A 153 13.40 6.52 -5.42
C ALA A 153 14.28 7.35 -4.49
N GLN A 154 14.29 8.66 -4.72
CA GLN A 154 15.00 9.62 -3.88
C GLN A 154 14.16 9.98 -2.65
N ASP A 155 14.75 10.71 -1.70
CA ASP A 155 14.08 11.09 -0.46
C ASP A 155 12.80 11.92 -0.69
N ASP A 156 12.70 12.64 -1.81
CA ASP A 156 11.51 13.41 -2.20
C ASP A 156 10.47 12.59 -2.99
N HIS A 157 10.61 11.27 -3.02
CA HIS A 157 9.80 10.31 -3.77
C HIS A 157 9.90 10.42 -5.29
N ALA A 158 10.89 11.16 -5.83
CA ALA A 158 11.18 11.11 -7.26
C ALA A 158 11.73 9.73 -7.63
N GLU A 159 11.02 9.03 -8.52
CA GLU A 159 11.48 7.75 -9.07
C GLU A 159 12.66 7.93 -10.01
N VAL A 160 13.64 7.05 -9.87
CA VAL A 160 14.82 6.95 -10.72
C VAL A 160 14.57 5.85 -11.74
N HIS A 161 14.13 6.24 -12.93
CA HIS A 161 14.02 5.33 -14.06
C HIS A 161 15.36 5.24 -14.82
N GLU A 162 15.67 4.04 -15.30
CA GLU A 162 16.78 3.81 -16.25
C GLU A 162 16.45 4.27 -17.66
#